data_AF-A0AAN8EEY0-F1
#
_entry.id   AF-A0AAN8EEY0-F1
#
_cell.length_a   1.000
_cell.length_b   1.000
_cell.length_c   1.000
_cell.angle_alpha   90.00
_cell.angle_beta   90.00
_cell.angle_gamma   90.00
#
_symmetry.space_group_name_H-M   'P 1'
#
loop_
_entity.id
_entity.type
_entity.pdbx_description
1 polymer ?
#
loop_
_entity_poly.entity_id
_entity_poly.type
_entity_poly.pdbx_seq_one_letter_code
_entity_poly.pdbx_strand_id
1 'polypeptide(L)'
;MPASNSPEEQSNQIRGYKATLSNPNVSEEAKQNAQKMLDQLDGAGMPDDEGGKDPSRVAGGLKAAINNPSVSEEGKQAAQEKLDNM
;
A
#
# COMPACT_ATOMS: atom_id res chain seq x y z
N MET A 1 -29.77 -4.47 -4.48
CA MET A 1 -28.72 -5.08 -3.63
C MET A 1 -27.89 -3.94 -3.06
N PRO A 2 -27.69 -3.81 -1.75
CA PRO A 2 -26.84 -2.75 -1.19
C PRO A 2 -25.38 -3.02 -1.55
N ALA A 3 -24.71 -2.03 -2.14
CA ALA A 3 -23.30 -2.08 -2.46
C ALA A 3 -22.51 -2.26 -1.16
N SER A 4 -22.04 -3.48 -0.94
CA SER A 4 -21.12 -3.77 0.15
C SER A 4 -19.78 -3.21 -0.30
N ASN A 5 -19.39 -2.04 0.24
CA ASN A 5 -18.07 -1.44 0.03
C ASN A 5 -17.03 -2.55 0.13
N SER A 6 -16.51 -2.98 -1.01
CA SER A 6 -15.47 -4.00 -1.01
C SER A 6 -14.16 -3.34 -0.54
N PRO A 7 -13.26 -4.09 0.12
CA PRO A 7 -11.97 -3.55 0.57
C PRO A 7 -11.16 -2.91 -0.57
N GLU A 8 -11.40 -3.33 -1.81
CA GLU A 8 -10.84 -2.75 -3.02
C GLU A 8 -11.38 -1.35 -3.35
N GLU A 9 -12.68 -1.10 -3.14
CA GLU A 9 -13.29 0.23 -3.35
C GLU A 9 -12.80 1.22 -2.29
N GLN A 10 -12.68 0.79 -1.04
CA GLN A 10 -12.10 1.61 0.02
C GLN A 10 -10.65 1.96 -0.31
N SER A 11 -9.89 0.99 -0.82
CA SER A 11 -8.51 1.21 -1.28
C SER A 11 -8.41 2.23 -2.40
N ASN A 12 -9.31 2.16 -3.38
CA ASN A 12 -9.33 3.09 -4.49
C ASN A 12 -9.77 4.50 -4.07
N GLN A 13 -10.71 4.60 -3.13
CA GLN A 13 -11.15 5.87 -2.53
C GLN A 13 -10.02 6.55 -1.76
N ILE A 14 -9.30 5.82 -0.91
CA ILE A 14 -8.14 6.34 -0.15
C ILE A 14 -7.09 6.88 -1.12
N ARG A 15 -6.74 6.14 -2.17
CA ARG A 15 -5.79 6.60 -3.19
C ARG A 15 -6.27 7.88 -3.89
N GLY A 16 -7.56 7.95 -4.22
CA GLY A 16 -8.18 9.12 -4.84
C GLY A 16 -8.10 10.36 -3.95
N TYR A 17 -8.47 10.23 -2.68
CA TYR A 17 -8.38 11.34 -1.73
C TYR A 17 -6.93 11.77 -1.46
N LYS A 18 -5.97 10.83 -1.36
CA LYS A 18 -4.54 11.17 -1.21
C LYS A 18 -4.04 11.96 -2.43
N ALA A 19 -4.48 11.60 -3.64
CA ALA A 19 -4.18 12.35 -4.85
C ALA A 19 -4.80 13.77 -4.84
N THR A 20 -6.01 13.95 -4.29
CA THR A 20 -6.58 15.28 -4.15
C THR A 20 -5.78 16.16 -3.18
N LEU A 21 -5.26 15.61 -2.09
CA LEU A 21 -4.41 16.38 -1.15
C LEU A 21 -3.12 16.88 -1.81
N SER A 22 -2.51 16.08 -2.67
CA SER A 22 -1.26 16.46 -3.36
C SER A 22 -1.47 17.31 -4.61
N ASN A 23 -2.71 17.48 -5.10
CA ASN A 23 -2.97 18.25 -6.32
C ASN A 23 -2.94 19.77 -6.03
N PRO A 24 -2.01 20.54 -6.60
CA PRO A 24 -1.96 21.99 -6.39
C PRO A 24 -3.14 22.74 -7.02
N ASN A 25 -3.90 22.09 -7.92
CA ASN A 25 -5.05 22.69 -8.60
C ASN A 25 -6.38 22.51 -7.85
N VAL A 26 -6.40 21.83 -6.70
CA VAL A 26 -7.62 21.71 -5.89
C VAL A 26 -7.69 22.78 -4.82
N SER A 27 -8.91 23.21 -4.51
CA SER A 27 -9.19 24.18 -3.46
C SER A 27 -8.86 23.62 -2.07
N GLU A 28 -8.52 24.51 -1.14
CA GLU A 28 -8.24 24.17 0.25
C GLU A 28 -9.42 23.44 0.92
N GLU A 29 -10.66 23.86 0.65
CA GLU A 29 -11.88 23.18 1.14
C GLU A 29 -11.98 21.73 0.65
N ALA A 30 -11.59 21.48 -0.62
CA ALA A 30 -11.59 20.14 -1.18
C ALA A 30 -10.52 19.25 -0.54
N LYS A 31 -9.34 19.82 -0.24
CA LYS A 31 -8.29 19.11 0.50
C LYS A 31 -8.75 18.78 1.93
N GLN A 32 -9.33 19.74 2.64
CA GLN A 32 -9.84 19.50 4.00
C GLN A 32 -10.92 18.41 4.02
N ASN A 33 -11.82 18.41 3.04
CA ASN A 33 -12.82 17.36 2.90
C ASN A 33 -12.19 15.99 2.62
N ALA A 34 -11.24 15.93 1.68
CA ALA A 34 -10.51 14.72 1.35
C ALA A 34 -9.73 14.16 2.54
N GLN A 35 -9.09 15.03 3.33
CA GLN A 35 -8.37 14.63 4.53
C GLN A 35 -9.31 14.04 5.58
N LYS A 36 -10.49 14.63 5.77
CA LYS A 36 -11.50 14.13 6.71
C LYS A 36 -12.08 12.79 6.26
N MET A 37 -12.31 12.62 4.96
CA MET A 37 -12.75 11.33 4.41
C MET A 37 -11.65 10.27 4.51
N LEU A 38 -10.40 10.65 4.28
CA LEU A 38 -9.24 9.77 4.48
C LEU A 38 -9.16 9.29 5.91
N ASP A 39 -9.19 10.18 6.90
CA ASP A 39 -9.15 9.83 8.32
C ASP A 39 -10.28 8.85 8.71
N GLN A 40 -11.48 9.09 8.17
CA GLN A 40 -12.64 8.23 8.38
C GLN A 40 -12.48 6.83 7.75
N LEU A 41 -11.78 6.73 6.60
CA LEU A 41 -11.54 5.47 5.89
C LEU A 41 -10.28 4.74 6.41
N ASP A 42 -9.28 5.48 6.86
CA ASP A 42 -7.99 4.97 7.37
C ASP A 42 -8.16 4.30 8.75
N GLY A 43 -9.06 4.84 9.59
CA GLY A 43 -9.48 4.22 10.85
C GLY A 43 -10.12 2.82 10.71
N ALA A 44 -10.42 2.37 9.49
CA ALA A 44 -10.92 1.03 9.18
C ALA A 44 -9.81 0.02 8.77
N GLY A 45 -8.54 0.35 8.96
CA GLY A 45 -7.44 -0.61 8.84
C GLY A 45 -6.95 -0.82 7.42
N MET A 46 -6.66 0.27 6.72
CA MET A 46 -5.83 0.19 5.52
C MET A 46 -4.39 0.53 5.90
N PRO A 47 -3.40 -0.34 5.65
CA PRO A 47 -2.01 -0.03 5.95
C PRO A 47 -1.59 1.15 5.08
N ASP A 48 -1.47 2.29 5.74
CA ASP A 48 -0.63 3.39 5.35
C ASP A 48 0.69 2.85 4.78
N ASP A 49 0.90 3.09 3.49
CA ASP A 49 2.18 2.90 2.79
C ASP A 49 3.16 4.00 3.26
N GLU A 50 3.38 4.10 4.57
CA GLU A 50 4.25 5.11 5.18
C GLU A 50 4.86 4.67 6.54
N GLY A 51 4.97 3.36 6.82
CA GLY A 51 5.84 2.97 7.95
C GLY A 51 5.92 1.52 8.42
N GLY A 52 5.05 0.62 7.98
CA GLY A 52 5.06 -0.77 8.43
C GLY A 52 5.15 -1.73 7.26
N LYS A 53 6.36 -2.19 6.92
CA LYS A 53 6.52 -3.28 5.95
C LYS A 53 5.81 -4.52 6.47
N ASP A 54 4.60 -4.77 5.98
CA ASP A 54 3.88 -6.02 6.26
C ASP A 54 4.83 -7.18 5.96
N PRO A 55 5.11 -8.07 6.93
CA PRO A 55 6.03 -9.19 6.72
C PRO A 55 5.60 -10.05 5.53
N SER A 56 4.29 -10.15 5.26
CA SER A 56 3.76 -10.82 4.07
C SER A 56 4.13 -10.12 2.74
N ARG A 57 4.17 -8.79 2.68
CA ARG A 57 4.63 -8.06 1.49
C ARG A 57 6.13 -8.20 1.30
N VAL A 58 6.90 -8.15 2.38
CA VAL A 58 8.36 -8.34 2.32
C VAL A 58 8.70 -9.76 1.88
N ALA A 59 8.08 -10.78 2.50
CA ALA A 59 8.23 -12.16 2.08
C ALA A 59 7.81 -12.36 0.60
N GLY A 60 6.75 -11.69 0.15
CA GLY A 60 6.35 -11.67 -1.26
C GLY A 60 7.43 -11.10 -2.18
N GLY A 61 8.01 -9.95 -1.82
CA GLY A 61 9.09 -9.32 -2.58
C GLY A 61 10.38 -10.14 -2.60
N LEU A 62 10.76 -10.72 -1.46
CA LEU A 62 11.92 -11.62 -1.36
C LEU A 62 11.71 -12.89 -2.21
N LYS A 63 10.51 -13.48 -2.17
CA LYS A 63 10.17 -14.64 -3.01
C LYS A 63 10.17 -14.33 -4.50
N ALA A 64 9.73 -13.13 -4.87
CA ALA A 64 9.82 -12.65 -6.25
C ALA A 64 11.28 -12.51 -6.68
N ALA A 65 12.15 -11.97 -5.83
CA ALA A 65 13.57 -11.84 -6.11
C ALA A 65 14.26 -13.21 -6.33
N ILE A 66 13.90 -14.23 -5.54
CA ILE A 66 14.42 -15.61 -5.69
C ILE A 66 14.06 -16.21 -7.06
N ASN A 67 12.84 -15.98 -7.53
CA ASN A 67 12.35 -16.55 -8.79
C ASN A 67 12.69 -15.70 -10.02
N ASN A 68 13.25 -14.50 -9.83
CA ASN A 68 13.53 -13.59 -10.91
C ASN A 68 14.83 -13.99 -11.63
N PRO A 69 14.79 -14.33 -12.94
CA PRO A 69 15.98 -14.71 -13.69
C PRO A 69 16.96 -13.55 -13.92
N SER A 70 16.53 -12.29 -13.73
CA SER A 70 17.39 -11.10 -13.80
C SER A 70 18.17 -10.84 -12.52
N VAL A 71 17.92 -11.59 -11.44
CA VAL A 71 18.67 -11.49 -10.18
C VAL A 71 19.82 -12.49 -10.19
N SER A 72 21.00 -12.05 -9.75
CA SER A 72 22.18 -12.91 -9.60
C SER A 72 21.93 -14.02 -8.57
N GLU A 73 22.60 -15.16 -8.71
CA GLU A 73 22.47 -16.29 -7.77
C GLU A 73 22.73 -15.87 -6.32
N GLU A 74 23.75 -15.04 -6.06
CA GLU A 74 24.03 -14.46 -4.73
C GLU A 74 22.85 -13.63 -4.19
N GLY A 75 22.18 -12.86 -5.06
CA GLY A 75 21.02 -12.04 -4.70
C GLY A 75 19.79 -12.90 -4.36
N LYS A 76 19.60 -14.02 -5.07
CA LYS A 76 18.55 -14.99 -4.75
C LYS A 76 18.82 -15.68 -3.43
N GLN A 77 20.07 -16.09 -3.19
CA GLN A 77 20.46 -16.75 -1.95
C GLN A 77 20.28 -15.83 -0.73
N ALA A 78 20.69 -14.57 -0.84
CA ALA A 78 20.47 -13.56 0.20
C ALA A 78 18.98 -13.26 0.42
N ALA A 79 18.17 -13.26 -0.64
CA ALA A 79 16.72 -13.08 -0.53
C ALA A 79 16.06 -14.29 0.16
N GLN A 80 16.56 -15.50 -0.10
CA GLN A 80 16.09 -16.73 0.53
C GLN A 80 16.45 -16.79 2.02
N GLU A 81 17.68 -16.46 2.39
CA GLU A 81 18.11 -16.41 3.80
C GLU A 81 17.31 -15.39 4.62
N LYS A 82 17.03 -14.22 4.03
CA LYS A 82 16.17 -13.21 4.68
C LYS A 82 14.70 -13.64 4.80
N LEU A 83 14.23 -14.50 3.89
CA LEU A 83 12.87 -15.03 3.93
C LEU A 83 12.74 -16.17 4.94
N ASP A 84 13.82 -16.92 5.17
CA ASP A 84 13.89 -17.98 6.19
C ASP A 84 14.06 -17.41 7.62
N ASN A 85 14.80 -16.30 7.74
CA ASN A 85 15.00 -15.56 9.01
C ASN A 85 13.87 -14.57 9.35
N MET A 86 12.78 -14.55 8.58
CA MET A 86 11.61 -13.70 8.82
C MET A 86 10.55 -14.41 9.65
#